data_AF-A0A960MG13-F1
#
_entry.id   AF-A0A960MG13-F1
#
_cell.length_a   1.000
_cell.length_b   1.000
_cell.length_c   1.000
_cell.angle_alpha   90.00
_cell.angle_beta   90.00
_cell.angle_gamma   90.00
#
_symmetry.space_group_name_H-M   'P 1'
#
loop_
_entity.id
_entity.type
_entity.pdbx_description
1 polymer ?
#
loop_
_entity_poly.entity_id
_entity_poly.type
_entity_poly.pdbx_seq_one_letter_code
_entity_poly.pdbx_strand_id
1 'polypeptide(L)'
;DVTSKETYYIRPGTGKDAPGKTINWDAKNDSDATKNLAWKAMSFVAGGDRYTVVYLDRPTNPKPARFSERDYGRFGSYFVSEATSEKSLEVAYRLVIQKGERTMEDCEALSASFLGH
;
A
#
# COMPACT_ATOMS: atom_id res chain seq x y z
N ASP A 1 -19.37 6.96 -2.81
CA ASP A 1 -18.98 7.23 -1.42
C ASP A 1 -18.69 8.72 -1.29
N VAL A 2 -19.20 9.39 -0.25
CA VAL A 2 -19.06 10.85 -0.11
C VAL A 2 -17.69 11.27 0.44
N THR A 3 -16.98 10.34 1.09
CA THR A 3 -15.68 10.62 1.74
C THR A 3 -14.47 10.20 0.89
N SER A 4 -14.65 9.64 -0.31
CA SER A 4 -13.52 9.19 -1.16
C SER A 4 -12.55 10.32 -1.52
N LYS A 5 -13.06 11.57 -1.55
CA LYS A 5 -12.25 12.78 -1.77
C LYS A 5 -11.38 13.16 -0.57
N GLU A 6 -11.64 12.60 0.61
CA GLU A 6 -10.85 12.79 1.83
C GLU A 6 -9.77 11.72 2.02
N THR A 7 -9.80 10.69 1.15
CA THR A 7 -8.78 9.65 1.10
C THR A 7 -7.47 10.26 0.64
N TYR A 8 -6.39 10.01 1.36
CA TYR A 8 -5.03 10.33 0.91
C TYR A 8 -4.09 9.17 1.17
N TYR A 9 -2.98 9.15 0.44
CA TYR A 9 -1.96 8.12 0.56
C TYR A 9 -0.70 8.66 1.22
N ILE A 10 0.01 7.76 1.91
CA ILE A 10 1.34 8.00 2.44
C ILE A 10 2.25 6.95 1.81
N ARG A 11 3.38 7.40 1.27
CA ARG A 11 4.27 6.55 0.46
C ARG A 11 5.72 6.63 0.96
N PRO A 12 6.50 5.56 0.78
CA PRO A 12 7.93 5.62 0.99
C PRO A 12 8.57 6.77 0.21
N GLY A 13 9.48 7.52 0.83
CA GLY A 13 10.28 8.58 0.22
C GLY A 13 9.54 9.88 -0.14
N THR A 14 8.25 9.84 -0.46
CA THR A 14 7.45 11.03 -0.83
C THR A 14 6.48 11.48 0.26
N GLY A 15 6.17 10.64 1.25
CA GLY A 15 5.35 10.99 2.39
C GLY A 15 3.85 11.13 2.06
N LYS A 16 3.18 11.99 2.83
CA LYS A 16 1.73 12.26 2.72
C LYS A 16 1.42 13.05 1.45
N ASP A 17 0.46 12.57 0.68
CA ASP A 17 -0.06 13.27 -0.51
C ASP A 17 -1.33 14.09 -0.18
N ALA A 18 -1.76 14.90 -1.13
CA ALA A 18 -3.02 15.61 -1.07
C ALA A 18 -4.22 14.65 -1.19
N PRO A 19 -5.37 14.97 -0.57
CA PRO A 19 -6.59 14.17 -0.72
C PRO A 19 -7.02 13.98 -2.18
N GLY A 20 -7.49 12.78 -2.50
CA GLY A 20 -7.92 12.37 -3.84
C GLY A 20 -6.78 12.11 -4.84
N LYS A 21 -5.51 12.33 -4.46
CA LYS A 21 -4.37 12.00 -5.31
C LYS A 21 -4.04 10.52 -5.23
N THR A 22 -3.83 9.90 -6.39
CA THR A 22 -3.50 8.48 -6.53
C THR A 22 -2.35 8.29 -7.50
N ILE A 23 -1.49 7.33 -7.20
CA ILE A 23 -0.45 6.84 -8.10
C ILE A 23 -0.78 5.40 -8.48
N ASN A 24 -0.88 5.17 -9.79
CA ASN A 24 -1.24 3.88 -10.37
C ASN A 24 -0.12 3.35 -11.22
N TRP A 25 0.13 2.05 -11.08
CA TRP A 25 0.96 1.35 -12.05
C TRP A 25 0.24 1.30 -13.40
N ASP A 26 0.96 1.68 -14.44
CA ASP A 26 0.67 1.38 -15.83
C ASP A 26 2.01 1.25 -16.59
N ALA A 27 1.98 0.81 -17.85
CA ALA A 27 3.21 0.59 -18.63
C ALA A 27 4.06 1.86 -18.84
N LYS A 28 3.47 3.06 -18.75
CA LYS A 28 4.15 4.35 -18.85
C LYS A 28 4.65 4.84 -17.48
N ASN A 29 4.06 4.34 -16.40
CA ASN A 29 4.43 4.61 -15.02
C ASN A 29 4.93 3.34 -14.30
N ASP A 30 5.90 2.65 -14.92
CA ASP A 30 6.57 1.47 -14.36
C ASP A 30 7.85 1.87 -13.61
N SER A 31 7.68 2.57 -12.48
CA SER A 31 8.76 3.24 -11.73
C SER A 31 8.89 2.72 -10.30
N ASP A 32 9.87 3.22 -9.55
CA ASP A 32 10.04 2.90 -8.13
C ASP A 32 8.86 3.38 -7.27
N ALA A 33 8.07 4.34 -7.74
CA ALA A 33 6.84 4.77 -7.05
C ALA A 33 5.70 3.74 -7.17
N THR A 34 5.80 2.78 -8.09
CA THR A 34 4.75 1.79 -8.41
C THR A 34 5.24 0.35 -8.34
N LYS A 35 6.53 0.10 -8.10
CA LYS A 35 7.11 -1.25 -8.01
C LYS A 35 7.77 -1.52 -6.67
N ASN A 36 7.60 -2.75 -6.19
CA ASN A 36 8.38 -3.38 -5.12
C ASN A 36 8.45 -2.56 -3.83
N LEU A 37 7.41 -1.77 -3.53
CA LEU A 37 7.33 -0.98 -2.32
C LEU A 37 7.24 -1.91 -1.10
N ALA A 38 8.07 -1.67 -0.09
CA ALA A 38 8.02 -2.41 1.18
C ALA A 38 6.74 -2.12 1.98
N TRP A 39 6.15 -0.94 1.77
CA TRP A 39 4.88 -0.56 2.38
C TRP A 39 4.17 0.53 1.58
N LYS A 40 2.87 0.67 1.82
CA LYS A 40 2.04 1.80 1.38
C LYS A 40 0.92 2.01 2.37
N ALA A 41 0.56 3.25 2.68
CA ALA A 41 -0.55 3.53 3.58
C ALA A 41 -1.63 4.38 2.94
N MET A 42 -2.86 4.16 3.39
CA MET A 42 -4.05 4.90 2.99
C MET A 42 -4.75 5.41 4.24
N SER A 43 -4.99 6.71 4.30
CA SER A 43 -5.87 7.31 5.29
C SER A 43 -7.21 7.66 4.67
N PHE A 44 -8.30 7.33 5.35
CA PHE A 44 -9.67 7.51 4.86
C PHE A 44 -10.62 7.80 6.04
N VAL A 45 -11.82 8.27 5.72
CA VAL A 45 -12.88 8.54 6.70
C VAL A 45 -14.00 7.52 6.53
N ALA A 46 -14.36 6.85 7.62
CA ALA A 46 -15.48 5.92 7.69
C ALA A 46 -16.27 6.16 8.99
N GLY A 47 -17.60 6.29 8.88
CA GLY A 47 -18.44 6.56 10.05
C GLY A 47 -18.12 7.86 10.78
N GLY A 48 -17.58 8.87 10.08
CA GLY A 48 -17.13 10.14 10.65
C GLY A 48 -15.77 10.10 11.34
N ASP A 49 -15.15 8.93 11.45
CA ASP A 49 -13.83 8.76 12.05
C ASP A 49 -12.75 8.56 10.98
N ARG A 50 -11.55 9.09 11.25
CA ARG A 50 -10.37 8.86 10.40
C ARG A 50 -9.66 7.57 10.80
N TYR A 51 -9.26 6.80 9.81
CA TYR A 51 -8.45 5.60 9.94
C TYR A 51 -7.26 5.65 9.00
N THR A 52 -6.21 4.91 9.33
CA THR A 52 -5.11 4.61 8.42
C THR A 52 -4.89 3.11 8.35
N VAL A 53 -4.85 2.57 7.13
CA VAL A 53 -4.41 1.20 6.83
C VAL A 53 -3.01 1.27 6.23
N VAL A 54 -2.07 0.54 6.81
CA VAL A 54 -0.73 0.33 6.26
C VAL A 54 -0.64 -1.07 5.69
N TYR A 55 -0.42 -1.18 4.38
CA TYR A 55 -0.08 -2.41 3.69
C TYR A 55 1.43 -2.62 3.77
N LEU A 56 1.87 -3.75 4.33
CA LEU A 56 3.27 -4.14 4.44
C LEU A 56 3.54 -5.34 3.53
N ASP A 57 4.56 -5.24 2.67
CA ASP A 57 4.95 -6.29 1.71
C ASP A 57 6.31 -6.89 2.11
N ARG A 58 6.58 -8.16 1.75
CA ARG A 58 7.91 -8.74 1.93
C ARG A 58 8.73 -8.69 0.62
N PRO A 59 10.06 -8.48 0.72
CA PRO A 59 10.95 -8.57 -0.44
C PRO A 59 10.97 -9.99 -1.06
N THR A 60 10.63 -11.02 -0.28
CA THR A 60 10.53 -12.42 -0.74
C THR A 60 9.27 -12.70 -1.56
N ASN A 61 8.25 -11.82 -1.55
CA ASN A 61 7.08 -12.00 -2.40
C ASN A 61 7.47 -11.90 -3.88
N PRO A 62 6.79 -12.60 -4.81
CA PRO A 62 7.20 -12.60 -6.21
C PRO A 62 7.29 -11.21 -6.82
N LYS A 63 8.25 -11.01 -7.72
CA LYS A 63 8.56 -9.70 -8.31
C LYS A 63 8.42 -9.73 -9.84
N PRO A 64 8.06 -8.60 -10.47
CA PRO A 64 7.70 -7.33 -9.83
C PRO A 64 6.37 -7.40 -9.08
N ALA A 65 6.34 -6.76 -7.91
CA ALA A 65 5.12 -6.44 -7.18
C ALA A 65 4.68 -5.04 -7.62
N ARG A 66 3.53 -4.93 -8.26
CA ARG A 66 3.03 -3.67 -8.83
C ARG A 66 1.94 -3.10 -7.95
N PHE A 67 2.07 -1.82 -7.61
CA PHE A 67 1.17 -1.12 -6.70
C PHE A 67 0.23 -0.19 -7.44
N SER A 68 -1.01 -0.12 -6.97
CA SER A 68 -2.01 0.80 -7.48
C SER A 68 -2.87 1.34 -6.35
N GLU A 69 -3.42 2.53 -6.55
CA GLU A 69 -4.18 3.28 -5.57
C GLU A 69 -5.55 3.65 -6.16
N ARG A 70 -6.59 3.63 -5.35
CA ARG A 70 -7.92 4.12 -5.73
C ARG A 70 -8.46 5.01 -4.64
N ASP A 71 -9.23 6.02 -5.04
CA ASP A 71 -9.91 6.94 -4.13
C ASP A 71 -10.96 6.25 -3.24
N TYR A 72 -11.53 5.13 -3.71
CA TYR A 72 -12.52 4.33 -2.97
C TYR A 72 -11.95 3.18 -2.11
N GLY A 73 -10.64 3.17 -1.82
CA GLY A 73 -10.10 2.24 -0.83
C GLY A 73 -9.41 0.98 -1.37
N ARG A 74 -9.39 0.78 -2.69
CA ARG A 74 -8.68 -0.36 -3.31
C ARG A 74 -7.22 -0.02 -3.55
N PHE A 75 -6.33 -0.55 -2.72
CA PHE A 75 -4.88 -0.39 -2.84
C PHE A 75 -4.11 -1.63 -2.36
N GLY A 76 -2.85 -1.74 -2.79
CA GLY A 76 -1.97 -2.87 -2.46
C GLY A 76 -1.10 -3.28 -3.64
N SER A 77 -0.39 -4.39 -3.50
CA SER A 77 0.39 -5.00 -4.58
C SER A 77 -0.38 -6.11 -5.29
N TYR A 78 -0.08 -6.29 -6.57
CA TYR A 78 -0.29 -7.55 -7.27
C TYR A 78 1.05 -8.03 -7.85
N PHE A 79 1.22 -9.34 -7.91
CA PHE A 79 2.50 -9.96 -8.26
C PHE A 79 2.44 -10.49 -9.69
N VAL A 80 3.49 -10.22 -10.48
CA VAL A 80 3.66 -10.88 -11.77
C VAL A 80 4.30 -12.24 -11.51
N SER A 81 3.47 -13.26 -11.35
CA SER A 81 3.89 -14.64 -11.14
C SER A 81 2.92 -15.58 -11.84
N GLU A 82 3.44 -16.71 -12.31
CA GLU A 82 2.62 -17.83 -12.74
C GLU A 82 2.21 -18.64 -11.50
N ALA A 83 0.92 -18.86 -11.32
CA ALA A 83 0.36 -19.70 -10.28
C ALA A 83 -0.35 -20.88 -10.94
N THR A 84 0.16 -22.10 -10.75
CA THR A 84 -0.40 -23.35 -11.28
C THR A 84 -0.69 -24.31 -10.13
N SER A 85 -1.33 -25.45 -10.41
CA SER A 85 -1.52 -26.53 -9.43
C SER A 85 -0.21 -27.07 -8.85
N GLU A 86 0.87 -27.00 -9.63
CA GLU A 86 2.20 -27.49 -9.28
C GLU A 86 3.09 -26.39 -8.69
N LYS A 87 2.73 -25.12 -8.92
CA LYS A 87 3.49 -23.94 -8.49
C LYS A 87 2.56 -22.97 -7.78
N SER A 88 2.43 -23.17 -6.47
CA SER A 88 1.67 -22.28 -5.60
C SER A 88 2.29 -20.88 -5.55
N LEU A 89 1.43 -19.87 -5.43
CA LEU A 89 1.82 -18.50 -5.17
C LEU A 89 1.87 -18.29 -3.65
N GLU A 90 3.09 -18.19 -3.11
CA GLU A 90 3.30 -17.85 -1.70
C GLU A 90 3.54 -16.36 -1.53
N VAL A 91 2.77 -15.72 -0.65
CA VAL A 91 2.84 -14.29 -0.37
C VAL A 91 2.74 -14.04 1.13
N ALA A 92 3.57 -13.13 1.61
CA ALA A 92 3.60 -12.68 2.99
C ALA A 92 3.39 -11.16 3.02
N TYR A 93 2.22 -10.74 3.51
CA TYR A 93 1.88 -9.34 3.69
C TYR A 93 1.16 -9.15 5.03
N ARG A 94 1.08 -7.90 5.49
CA ARG A 94 0.33 -7.54 6.71
C ARG A 94 -0.42 -6.24 6.50
N LEU A 95 -1.66 -6.19 6.96
CA LEU A 95 -2.44 -4.97 7.07
C LEU A 95 -2.42 -4.52 8.54
N VAL A 96 -1.96 -3.29 8.78
CA VAL A 96 -2.07 -2.64 10.08
C VAL A 96 -3.14 -1.56 9.99
N ILE A 97 -4.22 -1.72 10.74
CA ILE A 97 -5.37 -0.81 10.71
C ILE A 97 -5.44 -0.09 12.05
N GLN A 98 -5.48 1.24 12.02
CA GLN A 98 -5.57 2.05 13.24
C GLN A 98 -6.50 3.24 13.03
N LYS A 99 -7.17 3.67 14.10
CA LYS A 99 -7.84 4.97 14.17
C LYS A 99 -6.80 6.11 14.21
N GLY A 100 -7.12 7.22 13.56
CA GLY A 100 -6.27 8.41 13.42
C GLY A 100 -5.42 8.44 12.15
N GLU A 101 -4.71 9.55 11.98
CA GLU A 101 -3.66 9.66 10.96
C GLU A 101 -2.38 8.93 11.42
N ARG A 102 -1.49 8.64 10.48
CA ARG A 102 -0.11 8.20 10.74
C ARG A 102 0.88 9.07 9.97
N THR A 103 2.11 9.15 10.45
CA THR A 103 3.21 9.78 9.71
C THR A 103 3.91 8.79 8.77
N MET A 104 4.83 9.27 7.93
CA MET A 104 5.67 8.41 7.11
C MET A 104 6.60 7.56 7.99
N GLU A 105 7.20 8.17 9.01
CA GLU A 105 8.12 7.54 9.96
C GLU A 105 7.44 6.39 10.71
N ASP A 106 6.18 6.59 11.13
CA ASP A 106 5.37 5.53 11.76
C ASP A 106 5.15 4.34 10.81
N CYS A 107 4.93 4.61 9.53
CA CYS A 107 4.71 3.55 8.53
C CYS A 107 6.02 2.81 8.20
N GLU A 108 7.14 3.54 8.14
CA GLU A 108 8.48 2.96 7.97
C GLU A 108 8.86 2.08 9.17
N ALA A 109 8.59 2.52 10.39
CA ALA A 109 8.83 1.73 11.60
C ALA A 109 8.02 0.43 11.61
N LEU A 110 6.74 0.46 11.19
CA LEU A 110 5.93 -0.75 11.03
C LEU A 110 6.50 -1.70 9.99
N SER A 111 6.96 -1.17 8.85
CA SER A 111 7.60 -1.97 7.81
C SER A 111 8.89 -2.62 8.30
N ALA A 112 9.77 -1.84 8.96
CA ALA A 112 11.00 -2.35 9.55
C ALA A 112 10.74 -3.46 10.58
N SER A 113 9.77 -3.27 11.47
CA SER A 113 9.36 -4.30 12.43
C SER A 113 8.86 -5.56 11.73
N PHE A 114 8.01 -5.43 10.71
CA PHE A 114 7.49 -6.59 9.96
C PHE A 114 8.57 -7.37 9.22
N LEU A 115 9.62 -6.69 8.75
CA LEU A 115 10.77 -7.31 8.07
C LEU A 115 11.77 -7.94 9.03
N GLY A 116 11.83 -7.49 10.28
CA GLY A 116 12.68 -8.07 11.34
C GLY A 116 12.12 -9.32 12.02
N HIS A 117 10.89 -9.73 11.69
CA HIS A 117 10.24 -10.96 12.16
C HIS A 117 10.32 -12.08 11.12
#